data_AF-A0A853A628-F1
#
_entry.id   AF-A0A853A628-F1
#
_cell.length_a   1.000
_cell.length_b   1.000
_cell.length_c   1.000
_cell.angle_alpha   90.00
_cell.angle_beta   90.00
_cell.angle_gamma   90.00
#
_symmetry.space_group_name_H-M   'P 1'
#
loop_
_entity.id
_entity.type
_entity.pdbx_description
1 polymer ?
#
loop_
_entity_poly.entity_id
_entity_poly.type
_entity_poly.pdbx_seq_one_letter_code
_entity_poly.pdbx_strand_id
1 'polypeptide(L)'
;MSEDAPTTYGLGEGPTMNVSVSLNTGNIEAVRARVGKRGFSAYVNAAIQRQLERDNLGEIVTAYEVEHGALTRDEVEAAIALLEGGADSSRKAAR
;
A
#
# COMPACT_ATOMS: atom_id res chain seq x y z
N MET A 1 31.11 -15.51 -18.81
CA MET A 1 29.86 -15.98 -18.17
C MET A 1 29.37 -14.80 -17.36
N SER A 2 28.37 -14.08 -17.86
CA SER A 2 27.76 -12.98 -17.09
C SER A 2 26.78 -13.61 -16.11
N GLU A 3 27.05 -13.44 -14.82
CA GLU A 3 26.15 -13.85 -13.75
C GLU A 3 24.87 -13.01 -13.84
N ASP A 4 23.75 -13.71 -14.04
CA ASP A 4 22.41 -13.19 -13.90
C ASP A 4 22.18 -12.94 -12.41
N ALA A 5 22.46 -11.73 -11.93
CA ALA A 5 22.11 -11.33 -10.58
C ALA A 5 20.57 -11.46 -10.45
N PRO A 6 20.03 -12.08 -9.38
CA PRO A 6 18.58 -12.20 -9.24
C PRO A 6 18.01 -10.79 -9.19
N THR A 7 17.36 -10.38 -10.28
CA THR A 7 16.70 -9.09 -10.34
C THR A 7 15.52 -9.17 -9.38
N THR A 8 15.75 -8.74 -8.14
CA THR A 8 14.72 -8.68 -7.12
C THR A 8 13.91 -7.42 -7.40
N TYR A 9 12.88 -7.56 -8.23
CA TYR A 9 11.93 -6.49 -8.50
C TYR A 9 11.15 -6.16 -7.22
N GLY A 10 10.96 -4.88 -6.93
CA GLY A 10 10.04 -4.42 -5.88
C GLY A 10 8.57 -4.72 -6.23
N LEU A 11 7.67 -4.51 -5.27
CA LEU A 11 6.22 -4.65 -5.50
C LEU A 11 5.76 -3.72 -6.62
N GLY A 12 5.19 -4.30 -7.68
CA GLY A 12 4.73 -3.55 -8.86
C GLY A 12 5.82 -3.21 -9.87
N GLU A 13 7.06 -3.64 -9.65
CA GLU A 13 8.17 -3.44 -10.57
C GLU A 13 8.41 -4.65 -11.49
N GLY A 14 9.14 -4.41 -12.59
CA GLY A 14 9.56 -5.46 -13.52
C GLY A 14 8.63 -5.68 -14.71
N PRO A 15 9.02 -6.60 -15.62
CA PRO A 15 8.24 -6.90 -16.82
C PRO A 15 6.93 -7.59 -16.45
N THR A 16 5.86 -7.26 -17.18
CA THR A 16 4.58 -7.94 -17.01
C THR A 16 4.64 -9.38 -17.51
N MET A 17 4.17 -10.32 -16.71
CA MET A 17 3.97 -11.71 -17.11
C MET A 17 2.48 -12.07 -17.14
N ASN A 18 2.07 -12.91 -18.08
CA ASN A 18 0.70 -13.39 -18.16
C ASN A 18 0.49 -14.54 -17.17
N VAL A 19 -0.47 -14.38 -16.26
CA VAL A 19 -0.89 -15.40 -15.30
C VAL A 19 -2.40 -15.61 -15.46
N SER A 20 -2.83 -16.87 -15.60
CA SER A 20 -4.23 -17.23 -15.73
C SER A 20 -4.82 -17.60 -14.37
N VAL A 21 -5.88 -16.91 -13.97
CA VAL A 21 -6.63 -17.19 -12.73
C VAL A 21 -8.13 -17.09 -13.00
N SER A 22 -8.92 -17.87 -12.25
CA SER A 22 -10.38 -17.78 -12.28
C SER A 22 -10.85 -16.60 -11.44
N LEU A 23 -11.77 -15.81 -11.98
CA LEU A 23 -12.40 -14.68 -11.29
C LEU A 23 -13.92 -14.78 -11.44
N ASN A 24 -14.65 -14.34 -10.42
CA ASN A 24 -16.11 -14.26 -10.48
C ASN A 24 -16.55 -13.35 -11.62
N THR A 25 -17.51 -13.78 -12.44
CA THR A 25 -18.03 -13.01 -13.58
C THR A 25 -18.47 -11.59 -13.15
N GLY A 26 -19.16 -11.46 -12.02
CA GLY A 26 -19.57 -10.16 -11.49
C GLY A 26 -18.39 -9.21 -11.20
N ASN A 27 -17.25 -9.73 -10.74
CA ASN A 27 -16.05 -8.92 -10.52
C ASN A 27 -15.47 -8.45 -11.86
N ILE A 28 -15.45 -9.34 -12.86
CA ILE A 28 -14.96 -9.02 -14.20
C ILE A 28 -15.81 -7.89 -14.80
N GLU A 29 -17.13 -8.02 -14.73
CA GLU A 29 -18.08 -7.03 -15.23
C GLU A 29 -17.95 -5.68 -14.51
N ALA A 30 -17.88 -5.69 -13.18
CA ALA A 30 -17.73 -4.47 -12.38
C ALA A 30 -16.45 -3.71 -12.72
N VAL A 31 -15.33 -4.41 -12.89
CA VAL A 31 -14.05 -3.78 -13.28
C VAL A 31 -14.15 -3.24 -14.70
N ARG A 32 -14.66 -4.03 -15.65
CA ARG A 32 -14.81 -3.57 -17.05
C ARG A 32 -15.74 -2.35 -17.16
N ALA A 33 -16.80 -2.28 -16.35
CA ALA A 33 -17.67 -1.11 -16.30
C ALA A 33 -16.92 0.13 -15.77
N ARG A 34 -15.99 -0.04 -14.82
CA ARG A 34 -15.20 1.05 -14.23
C ARG A 34 -14.08 1.57 -15.13
N VAL A 35 -13.32 0.69 -15.77
CA VAL A 35 -12.07 1.05 -16.48
C VAL A 35 -12.06 0.71 -17.98
N GLY A 36 -13.17 0.18 -18.49
CA GLY A 36 -13.26 -0.32 -19.86
C GLY A 36 -12.47 -1.61 -20.09
N LYS A 37 -12.51 -2.12 -21.33
CA LYS A 37 -11.83 -3.38 -21.69
C LYS A 37 -10.30 -3.29 -21.64
N ARG A 38 -9.74 -2.14 -22.03
CA ARG A 38 -8.28 -1.93 -22.11
C ARG A 38 -7.64 -1.66 -20.74
N GLY A 39 -8.42 -1.16 -19.77
CA GLY A 39 -7.93 -0.87 -18.42
C GLY A 39 -7.94 -2.07 -17.47
N PHE A 40 -8.48 -3.21 -17.88
CA PHE A 40 -8.73 -4.35 -16.98
C PHE A 40 -7.45 -4.86 -16.30
N SER A 41 -6.42 -5.19 -17.08
CA SER A 41 -5.17 -5.73 -16.53
C SER A 41 -4.44 -4.72 -15.66
N ALA A 42 -4.41 -3.44 -16.06
CA ALA A 42 -3.79 -2.38 -15.27
C ALA A 42 -4.51 -2.18 -13.92
N TYR A 43 -5.85 -2.23 -13.93
CA TYR A 43 -6.64 -2.15 -12.71
C TYR A 43 -6.38 -3.32 -11.78
N VAL A 44 -6.36 -4.55 -12.30
CA VAL A 44 -6.11 -5.76 -11.52
C VAL A 44 -4.69 -5.72 -10.92
N ASN A 45 -3.68 -5.35 -11.71
CA ASN A 45 -2.30 -5.24 -11.22
C ASN A 45 -2.20 -4.23 -10.07
N ALA A 46 -2.77 -3.04 -10.25
CA ALA A 46 -2.77 -2.02 -9.21
C ALA A 46 -3.59 -2.43 -7.98
N ALA A 47 -4.66 -3.21 -8.15
CA ALA A 47 -5.44 -3.74 -7.04
C ALA A 47 -4.67 -4.78 -6.22
N ILE A 48 -3.94 -5.68 -6.89
CA ILE A 48 -3.06 -6.66 -6.24
C ILE A 48 -1.97 -5.94 -5.46
N GLN A 49 -1.28 -4.98 -6.08
CA GLN A 49 -0.23 -4.21 -5.42
C GLN A 49 -0.75 -3.52 -4.15
N ARG A 50 -1.88 -2.79 -4.24
CA ARG A 50 -2.49 -2.14 -3.07
C ARG A 50 -2.84 -3.14 -1.97
N GLN A 51 -3.25 -4.35 -2.33
CA GLN A 51 -3.61 -5.35 -1.34
C GLN A 51 -2.36 -5.87 -0.62
N LEU A 52 -1.28 -6.18 -1.35
CA LEU A 52 -0.01 -6.59 -0.76
C LEU A 52 0.59 -5.50 0.13
N GLU A 53 0.52 -4.23 -0.29
CA GLU A 53 0.97 -3.10 0.53
C GLU A 53 0.18 -3.00 1.84
N ARG A 54 -1.14 -3.24 1.81
CA ARG A 54 -1.99 -3.26 3.01
C ARG A 54 -1.70 -4.45 3.92
N ASP A 55 -1.44 -5.61 3.34
CA ASP A 55 -1.11 -6.81 4.09
C ASP A 55 0.23 -6.63 4.81
N ASN A 56 1.26 -6.13 4.11
CA ASN A 56 2.56 -5.78 4.70
C ASN A 56 2.43 -4.73 5.80
N LEU A 57 1.60 -3.70 5.61
CA LEU A 57 1.33 -2.70 6.65
C LEU A 57 0.67 -3.36 7.88
N GLY A 58 -0.28 -4.27 7.67
CA GLY A 58 -0.93 -5.02 8.74
C GLY A 58 0.05 -5.87 9.55
N GLU A 59 1.02 -6.51 8.89
CA GLU A 59 2.09 -7.26 9.54
C GLU A 59 2.96 -6.37 10.42
N ILE A 60 3.36 -5.18 9.92
CA ILE A 60 4.16 -4.21 10.69
C ILE A 60 3.38 -3.73 11.92
N VAL A 61 2.10 -3.37 11.75
CA VAL A 61 1.25 -2.93 12.86
C VAL A 61 1.10 -4.04 13.90
N THR A 62 0.85 -5.27 13.46
CA THR A 62 0.71 -6.42 14.36
C THR A 62 1.99 -6.67 15.15
N ALA A 63 3.16 -6.61 14.50
CA ALA A 63 4.44 -6.77 15.17
C ALA A 63 4.68 -5.69 16.23
N TYR A 64 4.35 -4.44 15.92
CA TYR A 64 4.43 -3.33 16.87
C TYR A 64 3.52 -3.54 18.08
N GLU A 65 2.26 -3.93 17.86
CA GLU A 65 1.28 -4.15 18.94
C GLU A 65 1.66 -5.33 19.84
N VAL A 66 2.31 -6.36 19.30
CA VAL A 66 2.84 -7.49 20.09
C VAL A 66 3.95 -7.02 21.05
N GLU A 67 4.81 -6.11 20.61
CA GLU A 67 5.93 -5.62 21.42
C GLU A 67 5.51 -4.55 22.43
N HIS A 68 4.62 -3.63 22.03
CA HIS A 68 4.32 -2.41 22.79
C HIS A 68 2.87 -2.30 23.29
N GLY A 69 1.98 -3.18 22.84
CA GLY A 69 0.55 -3.04 23.03
C GLY A 69 -0.10 -2.14 21.97
N ALA A 70 -1.43 -2.23 21.86
CA ALA A 70 -2.20 -1.37 20.97
C ALA A 70 -2.21 0.08 21.46
N LEU A 71 -2.04 1.03 20.54
CA LEU A 71 -2.16 2.46 20.85
C LEU A 71 -3.60 2.81 21.19
N THR A 72 -3.78 3.52 22.29
CA THR A 72 -5.09 4.07 22.65
C THR A 72 -5.41 5.30 21.80
N ARG A 73 -6.71 5.61 21.69
CA ARG A 73 -7.16 6.79 20.96
C ARG A 73 -6.58 8.08 21.54
N ASP A 74 -6.49 8.17 22.87
CA ASP A 74 -5.96 9.34 23.56
C ASP A 74 -4.46 9.55 23.27
N GLU A 75 -3.68 8.46 23.19
CA GLU A 75 -2.27 8.51 22.82
C GLU A 75 -2.08 8.98 21.36
N VAL A 76 -2.93 8.50 20.45
CA VAL A 76 -2.90 8.94 19.05
C VAL A 76 -3.29 10.41 18.93
N GLU A 77 -4.34 10.85 19.61
CA GLU A 77 -4.78 12.25 19.60
C GLU A 77 -3.71 13.18 20.21
N ALA A 78 -3.06 12.76 21.30
CA ALA A 78 -1.92 13.49 21.88
C ALA A 78 -0.74 13.58 20.90
N ALA A 79 -0.41 12.50 20.20
CA ALA A 79 0.66 12.50 19.20
C ALA A 79 0.35 13.41 18.00
N ILE A 80 -0.89 13.41 17.50
CA ILE A 80 -1.34 14.32 16.42
C ILE A 80 -1.21 15.77 16.88
N ALA A 81 -1.69 16.10 18.09
CA ALA A 81 -1.59 17.46 18.63
C ALA A 81 -0.13 17.94 18.76
N LEU A 82 0.80 17.05 19.12
CA LEU A 82 2.23 17.35 19.16
C LEU A 82 2.80 17.64 17.76
N LEU A 83 2.42 16.86 16.74
CA LEU A 83 2.87 17.07 15.36
C LEU A 83 2.33 18.38 14.78
N GLU A 84 1.06 18.69 15.03
CA GLU A 84 0.42 19.93 14.59
C GLU A 84 1.00 21.16 15.32
N GLY A 85 1.21 21.06 16.64
CA GLY A 85 1.80 22.13 17.45
C GLY A 85 3.28 22.38 17.15
N GLY A 86 4.04 21.34 16.81
CA GLY A 86 5.43 21.46 16.35
C GLY A 86 5.55 22.07 14.94
N ALA A 87 4.61 21.76 14.05
CA ALA A 87 4.54 22.34 12.71
C ALA A 87 4.16 23.84 12.71
N ASP A 88 3.49 24.32 13.76
CA ASP A 88 3.17 25.73 13.93
C ASP A 88 4.39 26.53 14.45
N SER A 89 5.21 25.89 15.29
CA SER A 89 6.47 26.47 15.79
C SER A 89 7.52 26.65 14.68
N SER A 90 7.63 25.70 13.74
CA SER A 90 8.54 25.81 12.58
C SER A 90 8.10 26.87 11.56
N ARG A 91 6.79 27.12 11.42
CA ARG A 91 6.23 28.19 10.56
C ARG A 91 6.42 29.60 11.15
N LYS A 92 6.38 29.73 12.48
CA LYS A 92 6.54 31.01 13.18
C LYS A 92 8.01 31.47 13.27
N ALA A 93 8.97 30.55 13.21
CA ALA A 93 10.40 30.85 13.19
C ALA A 93 10.93 31.33 11.82
N ALA A 94 10.13 31.20 10.76
CA ALA A 94 10.48 31.62 9.39
C ALA A 94 9.93 33.01 9.01
N ARG A 95 9.53 33.83 10.00
CA ARG A 95 8.87 35.13 9.79
C ARG A 95 9.57 36.28 10.50
#